data_AF-A0A015KCK9-F1
#
_entry.id   AF-A0A015KCK9-F1
#
_cell.length_a   1.000
_cell.length_b   1.000
_cell.length_c   1.000
_cell.angle_alpha   90.00
_cell.angle_beta   90.00
_cell.angle_gamma   90.00
#
_symmetry.space_group_name_H-M   'P 1'
#
loop_
_entity.id
_entity.type
_entity.pdbx_description
1 polymer ?
#
loop_
_entity_poly.entity_id
_entity_poly.type
_entity_poly.pdbx_seq_one_letter_code
_entity_poly.pdbx_strand_id
1 'polypeptide(L)' 'MLGYCYDEGIGTKIDKQKAFELYQNAANLGNYMAQNNLALMYEEGDGIAKDIDKAIYWYEKSAKQGNEKAKNNLKILRIK' A
#
# COMPACT_ATOMS: atom_id res chain seq x y z
N MET A 1 4.80 -0.41 11.67
CA MET A 1 5.73 -0.55 10.53
C MET A 1 6.34 0.82 10.26
N LEU A 2 7.68 0.93 10.15
CA LEU A 2 8.36 2.23 10.01
C LEU A 2 7.89 3.03 8.78
N GLY A 3 7.48 2.35 7.70
CA GLY A 3 6.87 3.01 6.54
C GLY A 3 5.68 3.89 6.91
N TYR A 4 4.80 3.42 7.81
CA TYR A 4 3.63 4.18 8.28
C TYR A 4 4.01 5.43 9.10
N CYS A 5 5.11 5.35 9.84
CA CYS A 5 5.63 6.52 10.56
C CYS A 5 6.09 7.61 9.58
N TYR A 6 6.76 7.25 8.49
CA TYR A 6 7.15 8.20 7.44
C TYR A 6 5.96 8.68 6.61
N ASP A 7 4.96 7.83 6.41
CA ASP A 7 3.73 8.14 5.68
C ASP A 7 2.91 9.24 6.38
N GLU A 8 2.71 9.08 7.69
CA GLU A 8 1.87 9.94 8.53
C GLU A 8 2.66 10.98 9.35
N GLY A 9 3.99 10.96 9.31
CA GLY A 9 4.83 11.86 10.11
C GLY A 9 4.82 11.57 11.61
N ILE A 10 4.63 10.32 12.01
CA ILE A 10 4.60 9.92 13.43
C ILE A 10 6.03 9.74 13.94
N GLY A 11 6.52 10.69 14.74
CA GLY A 11 7.87 10.67 15.30
C GLY A 11 8.98 10.90 14.26
N THR A 12 8.60 11.30 13.04
CA THR A 12 9.49 11.67 11.92
C THR A 12 8.79 12.75 11.08
N LYS A 13 9.52 13.43 10.20
CA LYS A 13 8.89 14.22 9.14
C LYS A 13 8.21 13.27 8.13
N ILE A 14 7.15 13.76 7.49
CA ILE A 14 6.51 13.05 6.38
C ILE A 14 7.53 12.88 5.26
N ASP A 15 7.67 11.66 4.77
CA ASP A 15 8.54 11.28 3.65
C ASP A 15 7.90 10.11 2.90
N LYS A 16 7.07 10.45 1.90
CA LYS A 16 6.30 9.46 1.14
C LYS A 16 7.21 8.54 0.31
N GLN A 17 8.32 9.04 -0.20
CA GLN A 17 9.27 8.20 -0.96
C GLN A 17 9.90 7.14 -0.05
N LYS A 18 10.31 7.52 1.15
CA LYS A 18 10.86 6.57 2.13
C LYS A 18 9.79 5.60 2.66
N ALA A 19 8.55 6.07 2.86
CA ALA A 19 7.43 5.21 3.20
C ALA A 19 7.21 4.14 2.11
N PHE A 20 7.19 4.56 0.84
CA PHE A 20 7.05 3.69 -0.31
C PHE A 20 8.14 2.61 -0.35
N GLU A 21 9.42 2.96 -0.21
CA GLU A 21 10.52 1.99 -0.21
C GLU A 21 10.37 0.95 0.92
N LEU A 22 10.00 1.39 2.12
CA LEU A 22 9.80 0.51 3.27
C LEU A 22 8.60 -0.42 3.08
N TYR A 23 7.48 0.10 2.56
CA TYR A 23 6.32 -0.71 2.22
C TYR A 23 6.64 -1.70 1.10
N GLN A 24 7.37 -1.29 0.06
CA GLN A 24 7.77 -2.15 -1.05
C GLN A 24 8.63 -3.32 -0.56
N ASN A 25 9.62 -3.05 0.29
CA ASN A 25 10.47 -4.09 0.87
C ASN A 25 9.66 -5.07 1.73
N ALA A 26 8.82 -4.56 2.64
CA ALA A 26 7.99 -5.42 3.50
C ALA A 26 6.92 -6.20 2.70
N ALA A 27 6.34 -5.60 1.66
CA ALA A 27 5.37 -6.24 0.78
C ALA A 27 5.99 -7.39 -0.03
N ASN A 28 7.24 -7.20 -0.50
CA ASN A 28 8.02 -8.24 -1.17
C ASN A 28 8.34 -9.41 -0.25
N LEU A 29 8.50 -9.17 1.06
CA LEU A 29 8.66 -10.19 2.10
C LEU A 29 7.33 -10.84 2.53
N GLY A 30 6.21 -10.50 1.87
CA GLY A 30 4.91 -11.11 2.13
C GLY A 30 4.06 -10.41 3.19
N ASN A 31 4.51 -9.29 3.78
CA ASN A 31 3.71 -8.61 4.81
C ASN A 31 2.41 -8.05 4.22
N TYR A 32 1.27 -8.62 4.60
CA TYR A 32 -0.03 -8.23 4.02
C TYR A 32 -0.42 -6.77 4.32
N MET A 33 -0.04 -6.22 5.48
CA MET A 33 -0.33 -4.81 5.81
C MET A 33 0.47 -3.88 4.89
N ALA A 34 1.75 -4.19 4.65
CA ALA A 34 2.60 -3.47 3.72
C ALA A 34 2.08 -3.55 2.29
N GLN A 35 1.63 -4.73 1.85
CA GLN A 35 1.00 -4.89 0.53
C GLN A 35 -0.25 -4.00 0.38
N ASN A 36 -1.08 -3.91 1.41
CA ASN A 36 -2.27 -3.05 1.40
C ASN A 36 -1.91 -1.55 1.35
N ASN A 37 -0.92 -1.12 2.13
CA ASN A 37 -0.52 0.29 2.14
C ASN A 37 0.19 0.68 0.84
N LEU A 38 1.03 -0.20 0.29
CA LEU A 38 1.66 -0.01 -1.01
C LEU A 38 0.61 0.07 -2.13
N ALA A 39 -0.42 -0.77 -2.09
CA ALA A 39 -1.53 -0.72 -3.03
C ALA A 39 -2.26 0.63 -2.97
N LEU A 40 -2.50 1.15 -1.75
CA LEU A 40 -3.13 2.46 -1.55
C LEU A 40 -2.29 3.60 -2.15
N MET A 41 -0.98 3.59 -1.93
CA MET A 41 -0.09 4.60 -2.51
C MET A 41 -0.15 4.60 -4.04
N TYR A 42 -0.19 3.41 -4.67
CA TYR A 42 -0.36 3.30 -6.12
C TYR A 42 -1.76 3.73 -6.60
N GLU A 43 -2.82 3.47 -5.82
CA GLU A 43 -4.19 3.88 -6.16
C GLU A 43 -4.34 5.41 -6.14
N GLU A 44 -3.79 6.06 -5.13
CA GLU A 44 -3.94 7.50 -4.90
C GLU A 44 -2.88 8.31 -5.65
N GLY A 45 -1.72 7.72 -5.94
CA GLY A 45 -0.56 8.45 -6.44
C GLY A 45 0.08 9.34 -5.35
N ASP A 46 -0.01 8.93 -4.08
CA ASP A 46 0.53 9.70 -2.97
C ASP A 46 2.04 9.48 -2.83
N GLY A 47 2.82 10.50 -3.22
CA GLY A 47 4.28 10.47 -3.22
C GLY A 47 4.94 9.61 -4.31
N ILE A 48 4.14 8.98 -5.17
CA ILE A 48 4.58 8.22 -6.35
C ILE A 48 3.60 8.41 -7.52
N ALA A 49 4.00 8.00 -8.72
CA ALA A 49 3.06 7.96 -9.85
C ALA A 49 1.92 6.97 -9.57
N LYS A 50 0.69 7.43 -9.77
CA LYS A 50 -0.51 6.60 -9.73
C LYS A 50 -0.44 5.46 -10.75
N ASP A 51 -0.76 4.25 -10.32
CA ASP A 51 -0.72 3.03 -11.14
C ASP A 51 -1.77 2.03 -10.64
N ILE A 52 -2.95 2.05 -11.26
CA ILE A 52 -4.09 1.23 -10.82
C ILE A 52 -3.81 -0.27 -10.97
N ASP A 53 -3.08 -0.67 -12.01
CA ASP A 53 -2.77 -2.09 -12.24
C ASP A 53 -1.86 -2.63 -11.11
N LYS A 54 -0.87 -1.84 -10.67
CA LYS A 54 -0.06 -2.19 -9.51
C LYS A 54 -0.85 -2.16 -8.20
N ALA A 55 -1.77 -1.21 -8.04
CA ALA A 55 -2.65 -1.17 -6.87
C ALA A 55 -3.47 -2.48 -6.77
N ILE A 56 -4.13 -2.89 -7.87
CA ILE A 56 -4.90 -4.13 -7.95
C ILE A 56 -4.01 -5.34 -7.61
N TYR A 57 -2.83 -5.43 -8.22
CA TYR A 57 -1.88 -6.51 -7.96
C TYR A 57 -1.56 -6.68 -6.47
N TRP A 58 -1.24 -5.57 -5.78
CA TRP A 58 -0.88 -5.61 -4.37
C TRP A 58 -2.08 -5.84 -3.45
N TYR A 59 -3.25 -5.27 -3.77
CA TYR A 59 -4.49 -5.57 -3.05
C TYR A 59 -4.86 -7.04 -3.17
N GLU A 60 -4.76 -7.66 -4.35
CA GLU A 60 -5.01 -9.09 -4.52
C GLU A 60 -4.08 -9.96 -3.69
N LYS A 61 -2.78 -9.66 -3.67
CA LYS A 61 -1.81 -10.36 -2.81
C LYS A 61 -2.18 -10.24 -1.33
N SER A 62 -2.53 -9.05 -0.87
CA SER A 62 -2.92 -8.80 0.53
C SER A 62 -4.24 -9.52 0.88
N ALA A 63 -5.22 -9.46 -0.01
CA ALA A 63 -6.54 -10.09 0.15
C ALA A 63 -6.45 -11.63 0.22
N LYS A 64 -5.57 -12.25 -0.57
CA LYS A 64 -5.29 -13.70 -0.53
C LYS A 64 -4.75 -14.16 0.84
N GLN A 65 -4.13 -13.26 1.59
CA GLN A 65 -3.66 -13.52 2.96
C GLN A 65 -4.71 -13.20 4.04
N GLY A 66 -5.95 -12.92 3.67
CA GLY A 66 -7.04 -12.64 4.61
C GLY A 66 -7.21 -11.18 5.01
N ASN A 67 -6.55 -10.23 4.34
CA ASN A 67 -6.76 -8.82 4.63
C ASN A 67 -8.11 -8.32 4.09
N GLU A 68 -9.08 -8.12 4.98
CA GLU A 68 -10.42 -7.62 4.64
C GLU A 68 -10.42 -6.18 4.09
N LYS A 69 -9.50 -5.31 4.54
CA LYS A 69 -9.38 -3.96 3.97
C LYS A 69 -8.99 -4.01 2.50
N ALA A 70 -8.02 -4.87 2.16
CA ALA A 70 -7.60 -5.06 0.78
C ALA A 70 -8.71 -5.65 -0.09
N LYS A 71 -9.50 -6.60 0.43
CA LYS A 71 -10.68 -7.13 -0.28
C LYS A 71 -11.72 -6.04 -0.58
N ASN A 72 -12.01 -5.18 0.39
CA ASN A 72 -12.94 -4.08 0.23
C ASN A 72 -12.45 -3.06 -0.80
N ASN A 73 -11.18 -2.66 -0.73
CA ASN A 73 -10.59 -1.72 -1.68
C ASN A 73 -10.56 -2.30 -3.10
N LEU A 74 -10.21 -3.58 -3.25
CA LEU A 74 -10.26 -4.27 -4.54
C LEU A 74 -11.68 -4.30 -5.13
N LYS A 75 -12.70 -4.53 -4.30
CA LYS A 75 -14.10 -4.48 -4.74
C LYS A 75 -14.49 -3.09 -5.22
N ILE A 76 -14.07 -2.04 -4.53
CA ILE A 76 -14.32 -0.63 -4.91
C ILE A 76 -13.58 -0.27 -6.21
N LEU A 77 -12.35 -0.75 -6.40
CA LEU A 77 -11.58 -0.49 -7.62
C LEU A 77 -12.20 -1.17 -8.85
N ARG A 78 -12.77 -2.35 -8.71
CA ARG A 78 -13.35 -3.12 -9.82
C ARG A 78 -14.74 -2.64 -10.26
N ILE A 79 -15.35 -1.70 -9.54
CA ILE A 79 -16.65 -1.11 -9.87
C ILE A 79 -16.54 0.32 -10.40
N LYS A 80 -15.34 0.92 -10.38
CA LYS A 80 -15.05 2.23 -10.95
C LYS A 80 -14.57 2.06 -12.39
#